data_AF-A0AAW9HCR1-F1
#
_entry.id   AF-A0AAW9HCR1-F1
#
_cell.length_a   1.000
_cell.length_b   1.000
_cell.length_c   1.000
_cell.angle_alpha   90.00
_cell.angle_beta   90.00
_cell.angle_gamma   90.00
#
_symmetry.space_group_name_H-M   'P 1'
#
loop_
_entity.id
_entity.type
_entity.pdbx_description
1 polymer ?
#
loop_
_entity_poly.entity_id
_entity_poly.type
_entity_poly.pdbx_seq_one_letter_code
_entity_poly.pdbx_strand_id
1 'polypeptide(L)'
;MKLEMLLAIVKNLNDVMIVIFGDVYMINHLDSVFDELSGIDFNKTVSEEIDKLDEDLLMLSCSNGNILDVGWYPAFEEYGSFKIGIIKNGNWESPSYEESVHWDKGFLRSKIKELINKLDG
;
A
#
# COMPACT_ATOMS: atom_id res chain seq x y z
N MET A 1 -2.18 17.47 36.24
CA MET A 1 -2.29 16.42 35.20
C MET A 1 -3.22 16.90 34.09
N LYS A 2 -2.74 17.66 33.10
CA LYS A 2 -3.54 18.01 31.90
C LYS A 2 -2.82 18.69 30.73
N LEU A 3 -1.58 19.18 30.88
CA LEU A 3 -0.85 19.80 29.76
C LEU A 3 0.31 18.91 29.25
N GLU A 4 1.12 18.36 30.16
CA GLU A 4 2.19 17.39 29.84
C GLU A 4 1.64 16.14 29.13
N MET A 5 0.49 15.63 29.58
CA MET A 5 -0.17 14.47 28.97
C MET A 5 -0.73 14.80 27.57
N LEU A 6 -1.20 16.03 27.35
CA LEU A 6 -1.66 16.48 26.04
C LEU A 6 -0.47 16.66 25.07
N LEU A 7 0.64 17.23 25.54
CA LEU A 7 1.89 17.37 24.78
C LEU A 7 2.53 16.03 24.44
N ALA A 8 2.45 15.03 25.34
CA ALA A 8 2.90 13.67 25.05
C ALA A 8 2.02 12.96 24.01
N ILE A 9 0.70 13.19 24.03
CA ILE A 9 -0.22 12.71 22.99
C ILE A 9 0.10 13.35 21.64
N VAL A 10 0.34 14.67 21.60
CA VAL A 10 0.64 15.38 20.34
C VAL A 10 2.04 15.07 19.78
N LYS A 11 3.02 14.71 20.62
CA LYS A 11 4.35 14.25 20.19
C LYS A 11 4.39 12.79 19.72
N ASN A 12 3.35 12.01 20.00
CA ASN A 12 3.23 10.60 19.60
C ASN A 12 2.37 10.38 18.34
N LEU A 13 1.75 11.42 17.78
CA LEU A 13 0.94 11.29 16.56
C LEU A 13 1.85 11.36 15.33
N ASN A 14 2.63 10.29 15.10
CA ASN A 14 3.21 10.01 13.78
C ASN A 14 2.22 9.23 12.89
N ASP A 15 0.99 9.06 13.37
CA ASP A 15 -0.07 8.35 12.68
C ASP A 15 -0.59 9.25 11.56
N VAL A 16 -0.31 8.87 10.32
CA VAL A 16 -0.83 9.56 9.14
C VAL A 16 -2.12 8.87 8.71
N MET A 17 -3.17 9.68 8.50
CA MET A 17 -4.42 9.21 7.93
C MET A 17 -4.32 9.24 6.41
N ILE A 18 -4.55 8.09 5.76
CA ILE A 18 -4.59 7.99 4.30
C ILE A 18 -5.88 7.31 3.84
N VAL A 19 -6.21 7.48 2.56
CA VAL A 19 -7.36 6.84 1.93
C VAL A 19 -6.90 6.01 0.75
N ILE A 20 -7.19 4.71 0.78
CA ILE A 20 -6.91 3.78 -0.34
C ILE A 20 -8.21 3.06 -0.65
N PHE A 21 -8.62 3.05 -1.92
CA PHE A 21 -9.92 2.49 -2.35
C PHE A 21 -11.14 3.00 -1.56
N GLY A 22 -11.08 4.24 -1.06
CA GLY A 22 -12.14 4.84 -0.25
C GLY A 22 -12.20 4.37 1.20
N ASP A 23 -11.32 3.44 1.62
CA ASP A 23 -11.14 3.09 3.03
C ASP A 23 -10.12 4.01 3.69
N VAL A 24 -10.39 4.39 4.94
CA VAL A 24 -9.50 5.21 5.76
C VAL A 24 -8.58 4.30 6.56
N TYR A 25 -7.28 4.57 6.50
CA TYR A 25 -6.25 3.87 7.26
C TYR A 25 -5.48 4.86 8.12
N MET A 26 -5.14 4.44 9.34
CA MET A 26 -4.17 5.11 10.21
C MET A 26 -2.89 4.29 10.15
N ILE A 27 -1.78 4.89 9.72
CA ILE A 27 -0.49 4.20 9.60
C ILE A 27 0.55 4.95 10.42
N ASN A 28 1.21 4.25 11.34
CA ASN A 28 2.25 4.84 12.17
C ASN A 28 3.54 4.95 11.37
N HIS A 29 4.31 6.01 11.63
CA HIS A 29 5.63 6.18 11.01
C HIS A 29 5.61 6.26 9.48
N LEU A 30 4.49 6.63 8.87
CA LEU A 30 4.41 6.77 7.42
C LEU A 30 5.23 7.98 6.97
N ASP A 31 6.28 7.75 6.18
CA ASP A 31 7.19 8.77 5.67
C ASP A 31 6.74 9.30 4.31
N SER A 32 6.30 8.41 3.42
CA SER A 32 5.88 8.77 2.07
C SER A 32 4.80 7.84 1.51
N VAL A 33 4.01 8.39 0.60
CA VAL A 33 2.92 7.70 -0.10
C VAL A 33 3.01 7.97 -1.60
N PHE A 34 2.92 6.91 -2.38
CA PHE A 34 2.61 6.94 -3.80
C PHE A 34 1.37 6.07 -4.04
N ASP A 35 0.37 6.58 -4.76
CA ASP A 35 -0.92 5.89 -4.98
C ASP A 35 -1.52 6.25 -6.34
N GLU A 36 -1.20 5.46 -7.35
CA GLU A 36 -1.91 5.44 -8.64
C GLU A 36 -2.95 4.32 -8.70
N LEU A 37 -2.83 3.32 -7.81
CA LEU A 37 -3.76 2.21 -7.66
C LEU A 37 -5.20 2.69 -7.43
N SER A 38 -5.40 3.73 -6.61
CA SER A 38 -6.73 4.31 -6.37
C SER A 38 -7.36 4.94 -7.63
N GLY A 39 -6.57 5.21 -8.68
CA GLY A 39 -7.01 5.71 -9.98
C GLY A 39 -7.50 4.66 -10.97
N ILE A 40 -7.38 3.36 -10.63
CA ILE A 40 -7.82 2.25 -11.48
C ILE A 40 -9.34 2.02 -11.36
N ASP A 41 -10.03 1.98 -12.49
CA ASP A 41 -11.46 1.69 -12.56
C ASP A 41 -11.73 0.19 -12.75
N PHE A 42 -11.90 -0.52 -11.64
CA PHE A 42 -12.24 -1.96 -11.63
C PHE A 42 -13.65 -2.29 -12.15
N ASN A 43 -14.47 -1.31 -12.57
CA ASN A 43 -15.69 -1.61 -13.32
C ASN A 43 -15.41 -1.85 -14.81
N LYS A 44 -14.19 -1.54 -15.27
CA LYS A 44 -13.70 -1.84 -16.60
C LYS A 44 -12.89 -3.13 -16.61
N THR A 45 -12.65 -3.63 -17.81
CA THR A 45 -11.74 -4.75 -18.06
C THR A 45 -10.27 -4.33 -17.90
N VAL A 46 -9.39 -5.32 -17.75
CA VAL A 46 -7.92 -5.10 -17.75
C VAL A 46 -7.49 -4.32 -18.99
N SER A 47 -7.94 -4.72 -20.18
CA SER A 47 -7.60 -4.08 -21.46
C SER A 47 -7.95 -2.60 -21.53
N GLU A 48 -9.04 -2.18 -20.88
CA GLU A 48 -9.49 -0.78 -20.88
C GLU A 48 -8.71 0.11 -19.90
N GLU A 49 -8.00 -0.48 -18.94
CA GLU A 49 -7.19 0.23 -17.94
C GLU A 49 -5.69 -0.06 -18.12
N ILE A 50 -5.30 -0.83 -19.14
CA ILE A 50 -3.96 -1.40 -19.32
C ILE A 50 -2.83 -0.36 -19.30
N ASP A 51 -3.09 0.83 -19.85
CA ASP A 51 -2.13 1.94 -19.90
C ASP A 51 -1.77 2.51 -18.51
N LYS A 52 -2.50 2.11 -17.46
CA LYS A 52 -2.22 2.47 -16.06
C LYS A 52 -1.58 1.34 -15.27
N LEU A 53 -1.42 0.14 -15.85
CA LEU A 53 -1.01 -1.06 -15.13
C LEU A 53 0.49 -1.31 -15.29
N ASP A 54 1.31 -0.53 -14.60
CA ASP A 54 2.76 -0.67 -14.58
C ASP A 54 3.28 -1.31 -13.29
N GLU A 55 4.61 -1.38 -13.14
CA GLU A 55 5.27 -1.97 -11.97
C GLU A 55 5.06 -1.19 -10.66
N ASP A 56 4.64 0.07 -10.69
CA ASP A 56 4.60 0.95 -9.52
C ASP A 56 3.19 1.55 -9.37
N LEU A 57 2.32 0.92 -8.56
CA LEU A 57 0.92 1.37 -8.40
C LEU A 57 0.61 1.91 -7.00
N LEU A 58 1.20 1.33 -5.96
CA LEU A 58 1.03 1.79 -4.58
C LEU A 58 2.32 1.55 -3.80
N MET A 59 2.83 2.57 -3.13
CA MET A 59 3.94 2.45 -2.20
C MET A 59 3.67 3.22 -0.91
N LEU A 60 3.66 2.50 0.22
CA LEU A 60 3.55 3.09 1.56
C LEU A 60 4.88 2.85 2.29
N SER A 61 5.71 3.87 2.40
CA SER A 61 7.03 3.75 3.01
C SER A 61 6.99 4.24 4.46
N CYS A 62 7.40 3.39 5.39
CA CYS A 62 7.46 3.73 6.80
C CYS A 62 8.90 3.97 7.27
N SER A 63 9.06 4.86 8.26
CA SER A 63 10.36 5.26 8.82
C SER A 63 11.11 4.15 9.54
N ASN A 64 10.44 3.02 9.81
CA ASN A 64 11.04 1.80 10.35
C ASN A 64 11.67 0.92 9.25
N GLY A 65 11.61 1.33 7.99
CA GLY A 65 12.15 0.61 6.84
C GLY A 65 11.20 -0.43 6.24
N ASN A 66 9.99 -0.59 6.77
CA ASN A 66 8.94 -1.40 6.14
C ASN A 66 8.27 -0.61 5.01
N ILE A 67 8.02 -1.28 3.89
CA ILE A 67 7.30 -0.72 2.73
C ILE A 67 6.21 -1.71 2.34
N LEU A 68 4.96 -1.25 2.23
CA LEU A 68 3.95 -1.97 1.46
C LEU A 68 4.08 -1.52 0.01
N ASP A 69 4.21 -2.49 -0.89
CA ASP A 69 4.33 -2.25 -2.32
C ASP A 69 3.27 -3.01 -3.11
N VAL A 70 2.72 -2.37 -4.15
CA VAL A 70 1.84 -2.99 -5.13
C VAL A 70 2.22 -2.53 -6.53
N GLY A 71 2.38 -3.49 -7.44
CA GLY A 71 2.60 -3.26 -8.86
C GLY A 71 1.85 -4.28 -9.72
N TRP A 72 1.82 -4.07 -11.03
CA TRP A 72 1.28 -5.02 -12.02
C TRP A 72 2.42 -5.65 -12.83
N TYR A 73 2.46 -6.99 -12.87
CA TYR A 73 3.54 -7.72 -13.52
C TYR A 73 3.04 -8.84 -14.44
N PRO A 74 3.52 -8.92 -15.69
CA PRO A 74 4.36 -7.92 -16.36
C PRO A 74 3.58 -6.62 -16.63
N ALA A 75 4.27 -5.47 -16.58
CA ALA A 75 3.65 -4.18 -16.84
C ALA A 75 3.05 -4.10 -18.24
N PHE A 76 1.90 -3.43 -18.34
CA PHE A 76 1.12 -3.21 -19.56
C PHE A 76 0.69 -4.48 -20.31
N GLU A 77 0.79 -5.64 -19.67
CA GLU A 77 0.34 -6.92 -20.24
C GLU A 77 -0.99 -7.37 -19.65
N GLU A 78 -1.97 -7.69 -20.51
CA GLU A 78 -3.33 -8.07 -20.07
C GLU A 78 -3.36 -9.32 -19.19
N TYR A 79 -2.38 -10.21 -19.37
CA TYR A 79 -2.25 -11.43 -18.57
C TYR A 79 -1.46 -11.23 -17.28
N GLY A 80 -1.04 -10.00 -16.99
CA GLY A 80 -0.32 -9.68 -15.77
C GLY A 80 -1.17 -9.86 -14.51
N SER A 81 -0.58 -9.56 -13.36
CA SER A 81 -1.25 -9.67 -12.07
C SER A 81 -0.74 -8.59 -11.13
N PHE A 82 -1.61 -8.13 -10.23
CA PHE A 82 -1.17 -7.35 -9.09
C PHE A 82 -0.26 -8.21 -8.24
N LYS A 83 0.93 -7.71 -7.98
CA LYS A 83 1.91 -8.24 -7.05
C LYS A 83 1.91 -7.33 -5.83
N ILE A 84 1.70 -7.89 -4.65
CA ILE A 84 1.58 -7.16 -3.38
C ILE A 84 2.64 -7.70 -2.43
N GLY A 85 3.45 -6.84 -1.83
CA GLY A 85 4.54 -7.27 -0.96
C GLY A 85 4.82 -6.37 0.22
N ILE A 86 5.54 -6.94 1.21
CA ILE A 86 6.19 -6.16 2.27
C ILE A 86 7.71 -6.22 2.06
N ILE A 87 8.28 -5.08 1.71
CA ILE A 87 9.72 -4.90 1.55
C ILE A 87 10.29 -4.40 2.87
N LYS A 88 11.42 -4.97 3.29
CA LYS A 88 12.12 -4.57 4.52
C LYS A 88 13.47 -4.01 4.19
N ASN A 89 13.77 -2.80 4.67
CA ASN A 89 15.06 -2.12 4.51
C ASN A 89 15.52 -2.06 3.04
N GLY A 90 14.58 -1.89 2.11
CA GLY A 90 14.86 -1.82 0.67
C GLY A 90 15.29 -3.13 0.01
N ASN A 91 15.09 -4.30 0.65
CA ASN A 91 15.43 -5.59 0.05
C ASN A 91 14.33 -6.10 -0.90
N TRP A 92 14.26 -5.51 -2.09
CA TRP A 92 13.30 -5.88 -3.14
C TRP A 92 13.49 -7.30 -3.69
N GLU A 93 14.72 -7.82 -3.64
CA GLU A 93 15.06 -9.17 -4.11
C GLU A 93 14.49 -10.28 -3.22
N SER A 94 14.15 -9.97 -1.96
CA SER A 94 13.56 -10.92 -1.03
C SER A 94 12.52 -10.23 -0.14
N PRO A 95 11.30 -9.99 -0.68
CA PRO A 95 10.20 -9.47 0.11
C PRO A 95 9.92 -10.38 1.30
N SER A 96 9.65 -9.77 2.46
CA SER A 96 9.28 -10.53 3.66
C SER A 96 7.89 -11.16 3.56
N TYR A 97 7.08 -10.65 2.63
CA TYR A 97 5.80 -11.18 2.21
C TYR A 97 5.61 -10.85 0.73
N GLU A 98 5.02 -11.76 -0.02
CA GLU A 98 4.62 -11.54 -1.41
C GLU A 98 3.40 -12.39 -1.73
N GLU A 99 2.44 -11.82 -2.45
CA GLU A 99 1.32 -12.54 -3.02
C GLU A 99 0.92 -11.89 -4.35
N SER A 100 0.23 -12.63 -5.20
CA SER A 100 -0.25 -12.11 -6.47
C SER A 100 -1.69 -12.50 -6.73
N VAL A 101 -2.41 -11.58 -7.37
CA VAL A 101 -3.78 -11.80 -7.82
C VAL A 101 -3.96 -11.12 -9.17
N HIS A 102 -4.72 -11.75 -10.06
CA HIS A 102 -5.16 -11.09 -11.29
C HIS A 102 -6.21 -10.00 -10.95
N TRP A 103 -7.05 -9.60 -11.90
CA TRP A 103 -8.04 -8.52 -11.81
C TRP A 103 -9.15 -8.72 -10.73
N ASP A 104 -8.80 -8.62 -9.45
CA ASP A 104 -9.69 -8.78 -8.30
C ASP A 104 -9.50 -7.66 -7.26
N LYS A 105 -10.36 -6.64 -7.33
CA LYS A 105 -10.39 -5.53 -6.38
C LYS A 105 -10.65 -5.98 -4.94
N GLY A 106 -11.52 -6.98 -4.76
CA GLY A 106 -11.95 -7.43 -3.43
C GLY A 106 -10.81 -8.07 -2.68
N PHE A 107 -10.07 -8.93 -3.36
CA PHE A 107 -8.84 -9.52 -2.85
C PHE A 107 -7.79 -8.45 -2.53
N LEU A 108 -7.50 -7.57 -3.49
CA LEU A 108 -6.47 -6.54 -3.36
C LEU A 108 -6.75 -5.61 -2.17
N ARG A 109 -8.00 -5.13 -2.04
CA ARG A 109 -8.46 -4.33 -0.90
C ARG A 109 -8.30 -5.06 0.43
N SER A 110 -8.73 -6.33 0.49
CA SER A 110 -8.61 -7.15 1.70
C SER A 110 -7.15 -7.33 2.11
N LYS A 111 -6.27 -7.56 1.12
CA LYS A 111 -4.85 -7.82 1.36
C LYS A 111 -4.11 -6.57 1.80
N ILE A 112 -4.34 -5.42 1.18
CA ILE A 112 -3.79 -4.12 1.60
C ILE A 112 -4.15 -3.84 3.06
N LYS A 113 -5.43 -4.02 3.42
CA LYS A 113 -5.88 -3.86 4.81
C LYS A 113 -5.17 -4.80 5.78
N GLU A 114 -4.98 -6.06 5.40
CA GLU A 114 -4.24 -7.03 6.23
C GLU A 114 -2.79 -6.61 6.45
N LEU A 115 -2.11 -6.17 5.38
CA LEU A 115 -0.69 -5.86 5.39
C LEU A 115 -0.36 -4.52 6.02
N ILE A 116 -1.24 -3.52 5.95
CA ILE A 116 -1.09 -2.25 6.68
C ILE A 116 -0.93 -2.52 8.19
N ASN A 117 -1.70 -3.44 8.76
CA ASN A 117 -1.57 -3.81 10.18
C ASN A 117 -0.23 -4.49 10.51
N LYS A 118 0.55 -4.92 9.51
CA LYS A 118 1.88 -5.52 9.67
C LYS A 118 3.01 -4.51 9.47
N LEU A 119 2.73 -3.28 9.02
CA LEU A 119 3.74 -2.23 8.83
C LEU A 119 4.29 -1.71 10.16
N ASP A 120 3.47 -1.75 11.21
CA ASP A 120 3.81 -1.32 12.58
C ASP A 120 4.67 -2.34 13.36
N GLY A 121 4.89 -3.54 12.80
CA GLY A 121 5.54 -4.68 13.46
C GLY A 121 7.06 -4.77 13.29
#